data_AF-A0A2M9B7I9-F1
#
_entry.id   AF-A0A2M9B7I9-F1
#
_cell.length_a   1.000
_cell.length_b   1.000
_cell.length_c   1.000
_cell.angle_alpha   90.00
_cell.angle_beta   90.00
_cell.angle_gamma   90.00
#
_symmetry.space_group_name_H-M   'P 1'
#
loop_
_entity.id
_entity.type
_entity.pdbx_description
1 polymer ?
#
loop_
_entity_poly.entity_id
_entity_poly.type
_entity_poly.pdbx_seq_one_letter_code
_entity_poly.pdbx_strand_id
1 'polypeptide(L)'
;MPDPVQDPTRPRRRVLAAMAAAGALLLSACGSAGDTVDSADPTSDPSASTPPVRTLPPTEGSEPTESATPEQAAAPRPSVGECHKPQPTDVALQVSDDDTAAVACKGATAQTYLVRPMPKQVRAAVTDYDTSEILRTARKRCEPALADWLGVNVAALKTSQFGFVVGVPSAAQSADGASWMRCDVTLDAGNRLTALPKKTKNALDGSKKAKKYGSCVRGDIRTAAGTVLCTKKHRWRAVDAIKLGSGKAKFPGRKDIQGTMRDKCGGAVRSWLGTREAFEYGYVSPSKYSWGKGERWGTCFAKTKD
;
A
#
# COMPACT_ATOMS: atom_id res chain seq x y z
N MET A 1 17.04 28.28 23.19
CA MET A 1 17.03 26.82 22.96
C MET A 1 17.72 26.18 24.15
N PRO A 2 17.03 25.36 24.97
CA PRO A 2 17.67 24.49 25.93
C PRO A 2 17.70 23.03 25.45
N ASP A 3 18.79 22.34 25.78
CA ASP A 3 19.11 20.96 25.41
C ASP A 3 18.10 19.92 25.93
N PRO A 4 17.91 18.79 25.23
CA PRO A 4 17.08 17.71 25.72
C PRO A 4 17.81 16.86 26.77
N VAL A 5 17.18 16.75 27.93
CA VAL A 5 17.47 15.82 29.04
C VAL A 5 17.46 14.37 28.52
N GLN A 6 18.53 13.62 28.79
CA GLN A 6 18.66 12.20 28.46
C GLN A 6 18.12 11.32 29.61
N ASP A 7 17.18 10.43 29.30
CA ASP A 7 16.61 9.42 30.19
C ASP A 7 17.52 8.15 30.21
N PRO A 8 18.01 7.69 31.39
CA PRO A 8 19.01 6.64 31.48
C PRO A 8 18.39 5.27 31.80
N THR A 9 17.52 4.70 30.98
CA THR A 9 17.10 3.29 31.15
C THR A 9 16.78 2.55 29.83
N ARG A 10 17.80 2.30 28.99
CA ARG A 10 17.73 1.16 28.04
C ARG A 10 19.12 0.67 27.62
N PRO A 11 19.44 -0.63 27.77
CA PRO A 11 20.75 -1.16 27.39
C PRO A 11 20.94 -1.16 25.87
N ARG A 12 21.97 -0.42 25.42
CA ARG A 12 22.43 -0.34 24.04
C ARG A 12 23.10 -1.66 23.62
N ARG A 13 22.46 -2.44 22.75
CA ARG A 13 23.13 -3.50 21.98
C ARG A 13 24.10 -2.85 21.00
N ARG A 14 25.40 -2.99 21.26
CA ARG A 14 26.48 -2.59 20.36
C ARG A 14 26.52 -3.58 19.19
N VAL A 15 26.21 -3.13 17.98
CA VAL A 15 26.53 -3.85 16.75
C VAL A 15 27.90 -3.34 16.30
N LEU A 16 28.91 -4.20 16.45
CA LEU A 16 30.25 -3.99 15.91
C LEU A 16 30.19 -4.09 14.38
N ALA A 17 30.59 -3.01 13.72
CA ALA A 17 30.90 -3.02 12.29
C ALA A 17 32.35 -3.48 12.12
N ALA A 18 32.56 -4.58 11.41
CA ALA A 18 33.87 -4.98 10.91
C ALA A 18 33.91 -4.71 9.40
N MET A 19 34.92 -3.94 8.97
CA MET A 19 35.33 -3.79 7.57
C MET A 19 36.57 -4.66 7.29
N ALA A 20 36.80 -4.90 6.00
CA ALA A 20 37.96 -5.50 5.33
C ALA A 20 37.87 -7.03 5.13
N ALA A 21 38.32 -7.64 4.04
CA ALA A 21 39.07 -7.19 2.86
C ALA A 21 38.80 -8.12 1.66
N ALA A 22 39.14 -7.66 0.47
CA ALA A 22 39.17 -8.42 -0.77
C ALA A 22 40.30 -9.46 -0.79
N GLY A 23 40.07 -10.59 -1.44
CA GLY A 23 41.08 -11.59 -1.78
C GLY A 23 40.52 -12.58 -2.80
N ALA A 24 41.02 -12.52 -4.03
CA ALA A 24 40.77 -13.50 -5.08
C ALA A 24 41.72 -14.69 -4.92
N LEU A 25 41.27 -15.92 -5.24
CA LEU A 25 42.08 -17.00 -5.82
C LEU A 25 41.16 -18.11 -6.34
N LEU A 26 41.46 -18.55 -7.56
CA LEU A 26 40.82 -19.61 -8.35
C LEU A 26 41.10 -21.00 -7.75
N LEU A 27 40.17 -21.95 -7.93
CA LEU A 27 40.49 -23.37 -8.18
C LEU A 27 39.24 -24.12 -8.68
N SER A 28 39.47 -24.88 -9.74
CA SER A 28 38.57 -25.71 -10.52
C SER A 28 38.12 -26.98 -9.79
N ALA A 29 36.90 -27.48 -10.05
CA ALA A 29 36.62 -28.91 -10.22
C ALA A 29 35.19 -29.14 -10.76
N CYS A 30 35.12 -29.92 -11.84
CA CYS A 30 33.93 -30.60 -12.34
C CYS A 30 33.95 -32.03 -11.75
N GLY A 31 32.79 -32.64 -11.46
CA GLY A 31 32.76 -34.05 -11.04
C GLY A 31 31.37 -34.55 -10.67
N SER A 32 30.82 -35.40 -11.53
CA SER A 32 29.58 -36.16 -11.37
C SER A 32 29.84 -37.56 -10.78
N ALA A 33 28.75 -38.17 -10.30
CA ALA A 33 28.45 -39.62 -10.27
C ALA A 33 29.01 -40.52 -9.14
N GLY A 34 28.21 -41.56 -8.83
CA GLY A 34 28.53 -42.72 -7.98
C GLY A 34 27.55 -42.86 -6.80
N ASP A 35 26.36 -43.45 -6.91
CA ASP A 35 25.96 -44.87 -7.11
C ASP A 35 26.25 -45.84 -5.94
N THR A 36 25.14 -46.41 -5.44
CA THR A 36 24.95 -47.80 -4.93
C THR A 36 25.71 -48.20 -3.65
N VAL A 37 25.25 -49.05 -2.73
CA VAL A 37 24.63 -50.39 -2.78
C VAL A 37 24.08 -50.69 -1.35
N ASP A 38 22.89 -51.27 -1.17
CA ASP A 38 22.64 -52.73 -0.91
C ASP A 38 22.99 -53.09 0.57
N SER A 39 22.27 -53.87 1.37
CA SER A 39 21.47 -55.08 1.15
C SER A 39 20.56 -55.28 2.40
N ALA A 40 19.29 -55.65 2.20
CA ALA A 40 18.76 -57.01 2.39
C ALA A 40 18.13 -57.29 3.77
N ASP A 41 16.81 -57.38 3.72
CA ASP A 41 15.92 -58.39 4.35
C ASP A 41 16.60 -59.78 4.53
N PRO A 42 16.12 -60.67 5.43
CA PRO A 42 14.85 -61.35 5.10
C PRO A 42 14.00 -61.98 6.22
N THR A 43 12.73 -62.24 5.85
CA THR A 43 11.86 -63.42 6.15
C THR A 43 11.22 -63.59 7.54
N SER A 44 9.89 -63.49 7.61
CA SER A 44 8.94 -64.64 7.60
C SER A 44 7.61 -64.31 8.33
N ASP A 45 6.51 -64.39 7.58
CA ASP A 45 5.12 -64.64 8.03
C ASP A 45 4.93 -66.15 8.36
N PRO A 46 3.75 -66.67 8.81
CA PRO A 46 2.52 -66.04 9.32
C PRO A 46 1.95 -66.71 10.61
N SER A 47 0.99 -66.08 11.29
CA SER A 47 -0.14 -66.84 11.90
C SER A 47 -1.25 -65.94 12.43
N ALA A 48 -2.44 -66.24 11.93
CA ALA A 48 -3.71 -65.71 12.37
C ALA A 48 -4.06 -66.15 13.80
N SER A 49 -4.65 -65.26 14.58
CA SER A 49 -5.58 -65.59 15.65
C SER A 49 -6.48 -64.39 15.94
N THR A 50 -7.71 -64.47 15.45
CA THR A 50 -8.78 -63.51 15.68
C THR A 50 -9.33 -63.69 17.10
N PRO A 51 -9.47 -62.63 17.92
CA PRO A 51 -10.20 -62.72 19.19
C PRO A 51 -11.73 -62.71 18.96
N PRO A 52 -12.51 -63.32 19.88
CA PRO A 52 -13.94 -63.54 19.68
C PRO A 52 -14.76 -62.25 19.73
N VAL A 53 -15.68 -62.14 18.77
CA VAL A 53 -16.72 -61.10 18.69
C VAL A 53 -17.76 -61.36 19.77
N ARG A 54 -17.94 -60.39 20.68
CA ARG A 54 -19.13 -60.30 21.54
C ARG A 54 -20.19 -59.49 20.81
N THR A 55 -21.28 -60.14 20.42
CA THR A 55 -22.48 -59.51 19.88
C THR A 55 -23.23 -58.80 21.00
N LEU A 56 -23.35 -57.47 20.91
CA LEU A 56 -24.27 -56.66 21.72
C LEU A 56 -25.64 -56.59 21.03
N PRO A 57 -26.74 -56.54 21.80
CA PRO A 57 -28.10 -56.45 21.26
C PRO A 57 -28.34 -55.11 20.53
N PRO A 58 -29.34 -55.02 19.63
CA PRO A 58 -29.59 -53.82 18.86
C PRO A 58 -30.15 -52.73 19.76
N THR A 59 -29.39 -51.65 19.92
CA THR A 59 -29.90 -50.39 20.47
C THR A 59 -30.74 -49.72 19.39
N GLU A 60 -32.00 -49.47 19.71
CA GLU A 60 -32.93 -48.67 18.92
C GLU A 60 -32.28 -47.35 18.50
N GLY A 61 -32.56 -46.96 17.25
CA GLY A 61 -31.94 -45.82 16.59
C GLY A 61 -32.15 -44.52 17.33
N SER A 62 -31.04 -43.85 17.63
CA SER A 62 -30.98 -42.39 17.65
C SER A 62 -30.17 -42.00 16.43
N GLU A 63 -30.79 -41.28 15.50
CA GLU A 63 -30.10 -40.62 14.40
C GLU A 63 -28.91 -39.82 14.95
N PRO A 64 -27.75 -39.80 14.27
CA PRO A 64 -26.71 -38.85 14.61
C PRO A 64 -27.25 -37.47 14.28
N THR A 65 -27.65 -36.71 15.30
CA THR A 65 -27.83 -35.27 15.19
C THR A 65 -26.51 -34.69 14.69
N GLU A 66 -26.50 -34.32 13.41
CA GLU A 66 -25.44 -33.55 12.79
C GLU A 66 -25.26 -32.29 13.64
N SER A 67 -24.20 -32.30 14.45
CA SER A 67 -23.82 -31.14 15.24
C SER A 67 -23.39 -30.08 14.25
N ALA A 68 -24.31 -29.19 13.90
CA ALA A 68 -24.03 -28.02 13.09
C ALA A 68 -22.87 -27.28 13.77
N THR A 69 -21.69 -27.37 13.15
CA THR A 69 -20.58 -26.50 13.50
C THR A 69 -21.14 -25.08 13.47
N PRO A 70 -21.03 -24.29 14.55
CA PRO A 70 -21.51 -22.92 14.53
C PRO A 70 -20.92 -22.24 13.30
N GLU A 71 -21.78 -21.77 12.39
CA GLU A 71 -21.34 -21.00 11.23
C GLU A 71 -20.55 -19.82 11.79
N GLN A 72 -19.23 -19.89 11.65
CA GLN A 72 -18.32 -18.88 12.18
C GLN A 72 -18.71 -17.57 11.51
N ALA A 73 -19.32 -16.68 12.29
CA ALA A 73 -19.84 -15.43 11.79
C ALA A 73 -18.71 -14.70 11.07
N ALA A 74 -18.81 -14.60 9.74
CA ALA A 74 -17.79 -13.97 8.93
C ALA A 74 -17.47 -12.58 9.50
N ALA A 75 -16.18 -12.25 9.61
CA ALA A 75 -15.77 -10.97 10.18
C ALA A 75 -16.53 -9.81 9.51
N PRO A 76 -17.03 -8.84 10.29
CA PRO A 76 -17.94 -7.82 9.78
C PRO A 76 -17.28 -7.05 8.65
N ARG A 77 -18.02 -6.90 7.55
CA ARG A 77 -17.55 -6.15 6.38
C ARG A 77 -17.61 -4.64 6.69
N PRO A 78 -16.55 -3.86 6.41
CA PRO A 78 -16.55 -2.41 6.58
C PRO A 78 -17.62 -1.71 5.74
N SER A 79 -18.06 -0.55 6.22
CA SER A 79 -19.03 0.32 5.54
C SER A 79 -18.39 1.60 4.99
N VAL A 80 -18.96 2.11 3.89
CA VAL A 80 -18.57 3.44 3.39
C VAL A 80 -18.92 4.51 4.43
N GLY A 81 -17.98 5.40 4.70
CA GLY A 81 -18.10 6.47 5.68
C GLY A 81 -17.45 6.17 7.03
N GLU A 82 -17.06 4.92 7.30
CA GLU A 82 -16.29 4.55 8.49
C GLU A 82 -14.97 5.31 8.55
N CYS A 83 -14.53 5.62 9.77
CA CYS A 83 -13.38 6.46 10.02
C CYS A 83 -12.30 5.65 10.74
N HIS A 84 -11.05 5.85 10.34
CA HIS A 84 -9.91 5.07 10.82
C HIS A 84 -8.73 5.97 11.20
N LYS A 85 -7.77 5.38 11.91
CA LYS A 85 -6.46 5.97 12.20
C LYS A 85 -5.36 4.97 11.83
N PRO A 86 -5.03 4.85 10.53
CA PRO A 86 -3.98 3.94 10.08
C PRO A 86 -2.66 4.21 10.81
N GLN A 87 -1.94 3.14 11.13
CA GLN A 87 -0.66 3.26 11.81
C GLN A 87 0.39 3.87 10.86
N PRO A 88 1.50 4.44 11.39
CA PRO A 88 2.56 4.98 10.54
C PRO A 88 3.12 3.97 9.52
N THR A 89 3.16 2.69 9.88
CA THR A 89 3.54 1.58 8.99
C THR A 89 2.57 1.42 7.84
N ASP A 90 1.26 1.46 8.12
CA ASP A 90 0.22 1.33 7.10
C ASP A 90 0.28 2.48 6.10
N VAL A 91 0.53 3.69 6.59
CA VAL A 91 0.69 4.89 5.75
C VAL A 91 1.92 4.77 4.87
N ALA A 92 3.04 4.29 5.42
CA ALA A 92 4.28 4.08 4.66
C ALA A 92 4.13 2.99 3.59
N LEU A 93 3.38 1.93 3.90
CA LEU A 93 3.10 0.84 2.97
C LEU A 93 1.98 1.18 1.98
N GLN A 94 1.08 2.09 2.35
CA GLN A 94 -0.25 2.38 1.76
C GLN A 94 -1.25 1.22 1.87
N VAL A 95 -0.99 0.25 2.75
CA VAL A 95 -1.83 -0.93 3.00
C VAL A 95 -2.00 -1.08 4.51
N SER A 96 -3.22 -1.35 4.97
CA SER A 96 -3.56 -1.57 6.37
C SER A 96 -4.26 -2.92 6.51
N ASP A 97 -3.93 -3.65 7.56
CA ASP A 97 -4.39 -5.04 7.78
C ASP A 97 -5.68 -5.10 8.59
N ASP A 98 -6.32 -3.95 8.79
CA ASP A 98 -7.59 -3.80 9.50
C ASP A 98 -7.70 -4.55 10.84
N ASP A 99 -6.59 -4.61 11.57
CA ASP A 99 -6.49 -5.15 12.91
C ASP A 99 -7.00 -4.17 13.98
N THR A 100 -7.41 -2.96 13.58
CA THR A 100 -7.94 -1.91 14.44
C THR A 100 -9.37 -1.56 14.07
N ALA A 101 -10.22 -1.48 15.09
CA ALA A 101 -11.62 -1.10 14.89
C ALA A 101 -11.78 0.33 14.35
N ALA A 102 -12.89 0.58 13.66
CA ALA A 102 -13.30 1.92 13.28
C ALA A 102 -13.40 2.85 14.50
N VAL A 103 -13.08 4.12 14.31
CA VAL A 103 -13.09 5.16 15.34
C VAL A 103 -14.12 6.23 15.05
N ALA A 104 -14.44 7.06 16.04
CA ALA A 104 -15.21 8.27 15.82
C ALA A 104 -14.51 9.20 14.79
N CYS A 105 -15.27 9.74 13.84
CA CYS A 105 -14.72 10.58 12.76
C CYS A 105 -14.06 11.88 13.24
N LYS A 106 -14.38 12.35 14.45
CA LYS A 106 -13.75 13.53 15.03
C LYS A 106 -12.26 13.25 15.27
N GLY A 107 -11.40 13.87 14.45
CA GLY A 107 -9.95 13.71 14.54
C GLY A 107 -9.41 12.42 13.90
N ALA A 108 -10.21 11.73 13.09
CA ALA A 108 -9.74 10.64 12.25
C ALA A 108 -8.85 11.18 11.10
N THR A 109 -7.91 10.34 10.66
CA THR A 109 -6.96 10.66 9.57
C THR A 109 -7.28 9.91 8.28
N ALA A 110 -8.20 8.96 8.32
CA ALA A 110 -8.68 8.23 7.18
C ALA A 110 -10.21 8.02 7.23
N GLN A 111 -10.85 7.93 6.06
CA GLN A 111 -12.29 7.63 5.94
C GLN A 111 -12.55 6.74 4.74
N THR A 112 -13.33 5.68 4.90
CA THR A 112 -13.68 4.77 3.82
C THR A 112 -14.59 5.43 2.79
N TYR A 113 -14.17 5.45 1.53
CA TYR A 113 -14.98 5.95 0.41
C TYR A 113 -15.38 4.83 -0.57
N LEU A 114 -14.76 3.66 -0.47
CA LEU A 114 -15.05 2.51 -1.34
C LEU A 114 -14.84 1.21 -0.57
N VAL A 115 -15.81 0.30 -0.64
CA VAL A 115 -15.68 -1.09 -0.17
C VAL A 115 -16.07 -2.04 -1.28
N ARG A 116 -15.27 -3.06 -1.55
CA ARG A 116 -15.49 -4.02 -2.64
C ARG A 116 -15.13 -5.44 -2.22
N PRO A 117 -15.69 -6.46 -2.89
CA PRO A 117 -15.12 -7.81 -2.83
C PRO A 117 -13.66 -7.77 -3.30
N MET A 118 -12.80 -8.51 -2.61
CA MET A 118 -11.38 -8.60 -2.90
C MET A 118 -11.17 -9.39 -4.19
N PRO A 119 -10.51 -8.85 -5.23
CA PRO A 119 -10.14 -9.60 -6.42
C PRO A 119 -9.26 -10.81 -6.07
N LYS A 120 -9.32 -11.90 -6.84
CA LYS A 120 -8.50 -13.12 -6.62
C LYS A 120 -7.01 -12.79 -6.43
N GLN A 121 -6.48 -11.85 -7.22
CA GLN A 121 -5.07 -11.44 -7.13
C GLN A 121 -4.76 -10.74 -5.81
N VAL A 122 -5.67 -9.93 -5.28
CA VAL A 122 -5.49 -9.28 -3.98
C VAL A 122 -5.59 -10.32 -2.88
N ARG A 123 -6.51 -11.29 -2.96
CA ARG A 123 -6.61 -12.38 -1.96
C ARG A 123 -5.30 -13.16 -1.83
N ALA A 124 -4.72 -13.58 -2.95
CA ALA A 124 -3.43 -14.27 -2.94
C ALA A 124 -2.32 -13.36 -2.36
N ALA A 125 -2.29 -12.09 -2.76
CA ALA A 125 -1.29 -11.14 -2.26
C ALA A 125 -1.45 -10.81 -0.76
N VAL A 126 -2.65 -10.90 -0.20
CA VAL A 126 -2.87 -10.73 1.26
C VAL A 126 -2.24 -11.89 2.03
N THR A 127 -2.35 -13.12 1.53
CA THR A 127 -1.70 -14.30 2.16
C THR A 127 -0.20 -14.14 2.26
N ASP A 128 0.46 -13.64 1.20
CA ASP A 128 1.91 -13.45 1.16
C ASP A 128 2.36 -12.07 1.68
N TYR A 129 1.40 -11.24 2.09
CA TYR A 129 1.61 -9.83 2.41
C TYR A 129 2.34 -9.00 1.33
N ASP A 130 2.11 -9.32 0.06
CA ASP A 130 2.63 -8.57 -1.07
C ASP A 130 1.86 -7.26 -1.27
N THR A 131 2.26 -6.25 -0.49
CA THR A 131 1.71 -4.88 -0.57
C THR A 131 1.85 -4.26 -1.96
N SER A 132 2.83 -4.70 -2.77
CA SER A 132 3.00 -4.17 -4.12
C SER A 132 1.89 -4.68 -5.04
N GLU A 133 1.56 -5.96 -4.97
CA GLU A 133 0.48 -6.55 -5.72
C GLU A 133 -0.89 -6.06 -5.27
N ILE A 134 -1.10 -5.97 -3.94
CA ILE A 134 -2.31 -5.39 -3.34
C ILE A 134 -2.54 -4.00 -3.94
N LEU A 135 -1.56 -3.11 -3.86
CA LEU A 135 -1.69 -1.74 -4.37
C LEU A 135 -1.82 -1.67 -5.88
N ARG A 136 -1.03 -2.45 -6.63
CA ARG A 136 -1.10 -2.47 -8.10
C ARG A 136 -2.49 -2.83 -8.59
N THR A 137 -3.17 -3.73 -7.89
CA THR A 137 -4.51 -4.19 -8.24
C THR A 137 -5.58 -3.26 -7.68
N ALA A 138 -5.47 -2.84 -6.42
CA ALA A 138 -6.42 -1.96 -5.74
C ALA A 138 -6.46 -0.55 -6.36
N ARG A 139 -5.31 0.05 -6.69
CA ARG A 139 -5.19 1.42 -7.24
C ARG A 139 -6.05 1.63 -8.49
N LYS A 140 -6.20 0.60 -9.33
CA LYS A 140 -7.06 0.64 -10.54
C LYS A 140 -8.53 0.95 -10.23
N ARG A 141 -8.97 0.72 -8.98
CA ARG A 141 -10.31 1.02 -8.47
C ARG A 141 -10.29 2.20 -7.50
N CYS A 142 -9.37 2.18 -6.53
CA CYS A 142 -9.28 3.21 -5.50
C CYS A 142 -9.02 4.60 -6.10
N GLU A 143 -8.04 4.75 -7.00
CA GLU A 143 -7.65 6.06 -7.51
C GLU A 143 -8.73 6.82 -8.30
N PRO A 144 -9.40 6.21 -9.30
CA PRO A 144 -10.52 6.89 -9.96
C PRO A 144 -11.69 7.13 -9.00
N ALA A 145 -12.02 6.17 -8.13
CA ALA A 145 -13.10 6.34 -7.16
C ALA A 145 -12.81 7.44 -6.12
N LEU A 146 -11.54 7.67 -5.77
CA LEU A 146 -11.13 8.77 -4.89
C LEU A 146 -11.32 10.12 -5.58
N ALA A 147 -10.92 10.21 -6.85
CA ALA A 147 -11.10 11.43 -7.63
C ALA A 147 -12.60 11.78 -7.69
N ASP A 148 -13.45 10.81 -8.03
CA ASP A 148 -14.91 10.96 -8.06
C ASP A 148 -15.47 11.36 -6.68
N TRP A 149 -15.02 10.70 -5.61
CA TRP A 149 -15.43 11.03 -4.24
C TRP A 149 -15.11 12.48 -3.86
N LEU A 150 -13.95 12.98 -4.28
CA LEU A 150 -13.50 14.35 -4.00
C LEU A 150 -14.12 15.39 -4.95
N GLY A 151 -14.86 14.96 -5.98
CA GLY A 151 -15.51 15.82 -6.97
C GLY A 151 -14.56 16.33 -8.06
N VAL A 152 -13.54 15.57 -8.42
CA VAL A 152 -12.53 15.95 -9.42
C VAL A 152 -12.12 14.78 -10.31
N ASN A 153 -11.32 15.04 -11.35
CA ASN A 153 -10.66 13.98 -12.12
C ASN A 153 -9.31 13.57 -11.49
N VAL A 154 -8.72 12.48 -11.98
CA VAL A 154 -7.46 11.95 -11.44
C VAL A 154 -6.30 12.94 -11.58
N ALA A 155 -6.23 13.73 -12.66
CA ALA A 155 -5.17 14.72 -12.82
C ALA A 155 -5.22 15.78 -11.71
N ALA A 156 -6.41 16.28 -11.39
CA ALA A 156 -6.61 17.20 -10.28
C ALA A 156 -6.33 16.56 -8.91
N LEU A 157 -6.71 15.29 -8.69
CA LEU A 157 -6.32 14.53 -7.49
C LEU A 157 -4.78 14.53 -7.31
N LYS A 158 -4.01 14.30 -8.38
CA LYS A 158 -2.53 14.27 -8.37
C LYS A 158 -1.87 15.64 -8.12
N THR A 159 -2.65 16.71 -8.13
CA THR A 159 -2.22 18.07 -7.74
C THR A 159 -2.68 18.46 -6.33
N SER A 160 -3.28 17.53 -5.58
CA SER A 160 -3.76 17.74 -4.22
C SER A 160 -2.95 16.91 -3.20
N GLN A 161 -3.13 17.22 -1.92
CA GLN A 161 -2.59 16.44 -0.81
C GLN A 161 -3.46 15.26 -0.38
N PHE A 162 -4.58 15.00 -1.07
CA PHE A 162 -5.38 13.82 -0.79
C PHE A 162 -4.72 12.57 -1.38
N GLY A 163 -4.76 11.49 -0.61
CA GLY A 163 -4.27 10.18 -1.00
C GLY A 163 -5.24 9.09 -0.57
N PHE A 164 -4.78 7.85 -0.62
CA PHE A 164 -5.51 6.73 -0.05
C PHE A 164 -4.60 5.68 0.59
N VAL A 165 -5.18 4.95 1.53
CA VAL A 165 -4.68 3.68 2.05
C VAL A 165 -5.67 2.59 1.63
N VAL A 166 -5.16 1.39 1.34
CA VAL A 166 -5.99 0.21 1.06
C VAL A 166 -6.11 -0.60 2.33
N GLY A 167 -7.34 -0.79 2.81
CA GLY A 167 -7.61 -1.73 3.89
C GLY A 167 -7.88 -3.12 3.32
N VAL A 168 -7.21 -4.13 3.86
CA VAL A 168 -7.45 -5.55 3.61
C VAL A 168 -7.74 -6.23 4.96
N PRO A 169 -8.43 -7.38 4.97
CA PRO A 169 -8.70 -8.07 6.23
C PRO A 169 -7.40 -8.56 6.86
N SER A 170 -7.36 -8.59 8.19
CA SER A 170 -6.26 -9.18 8.94
C SER A 170 -6.13 -10.68 8.67
N ALA A 171 -5.03 -11.29 9.11
CA ALA A 171 -4.88 -12.74 9.03
C ALA A 171 -6.02 -13.48 9.75
N ALA A 172 -6.45 -12.98 10.92
CA ALA A 172 -7.56 -13.55 11.68
C ALA A 172 -8.89 -13.39 10.93
N GLN A 173 -9.20 -12.18 10.45
CA GLN A 173 -10.43 -11.94 9.68
C GLN A 173 -10.45 -12.78 8.38
N SER A 174 -9.30 -12.94 7.72
CA SER A 174 -9.18 -13.77 6.52
C SER A 174 -9.43 -15.26 6.82
N ALA A 175 -8.95 -15.76 7.96
CA ALA A 175 -9.25 -17.11 8.45
C ALA A 175 -10.75 -17.29 8.72
N ASP A 176 -11.42 -16.23 9.19
CA ASP A 176 -12.88 -16.17 9.36
C ASP A 176 -13.65 -15.91 8.05
N GLY A 177 -12.99 -16.01 6.88
CA GLY A 177 -13.63 -15.91 5.57
C GLY A 177 -13.83 -14.48 5.03
N ALA A 178 -13.24 -13.47 5.67
CA ALA A 178 -13.32 -12.09 5.18
C ALA A 178 -12.70 -11.97 3.77
N SER A 179 -13.48 -11.48 2.82
CA SER A 179 -13.09 -11.41 1.40
C SER A 179 -13.38 -10.04 0.80
N TRP A 180 -13.20 -8.98 1.58
CA TRP A 180 -13.40 -7.59 1.17
C TRP A 180 -12.07 -6.85 1.03
N MET A 181 -12.09 -5.72 0.35
CA MET A 181 -11.06 -4.68 0.39
C MET A 181 -11.75 -3.33 0.51
N ARG A 182 -11.12 -2.37 1.17
CA ARG A 182 -11.59 -0.99 1.22
C ARG A 182 -10.52 -0.01 0.77
N CYS A 183 -10.95 1.16 0.36
CA CYS A 183 -10.07 2.29 0.10
C CYS A 183 -10.49 3.44 1.00
N ASP A 184 -9.51 3.96 1.75
CA ASP A 184 -9.73 5.04 2.71
C ASP A 184 -9.05 6.30 2.20
N VAL A 185 -9.78 7.42 2.19
CA VAL A 185 -9.22 8.73 1.81
C VAL A 185 -8.35 9.22 2.95
N THR A 186 -7.15 9.70 2.62
CA THR A 186 -6.22 10.31 3.57
C THR A 186 -5.88 11.73 3.14
N LEU A 187 -5.36 12.54 4.07
CA LEU A 187 -4.86 13.87 3.79
C LEU A 187 -3.44 14.03 4.35
N ASP A 188 -2.47 14.21 3.45
CA ASP A 188 -1.07 14.38 3.82
C ASP A 188 -0.77 15.84 4.19
N ALA A 189 -0.17 16.07 5.35
CA ALA A 189 0.39 17.36 5.75
C ALA A 189 1.92 17.32 5.80
N GLY A 190 2.52 16.69 4.78
CA GLY A 190 3.96 16.49 4.66
C GLY A 190 4.36 15.05 4.91
N ASN A 191 5.04 14.77 6.02
CA ASN A 191 5.50 13.41 6.35
C ASN A 191 4.52 12.63 7.25
N ARG A 192 3.31 13.16 7.47
CA ARG A 192 2.29 12.58 8.35
C ARG A 192 0.91 12.87 7.80
N LEU A 193 -0.03 11.98 8.11
CA LEU A 193 -1.45 12.26 7.92
C LEU A 193 -1.90 13.34 8.90
N THR A 194 -2.85 14.16 8.45
CA THR A 194 -3.56 15.11 9.30
C THR A 194 -5.03 14.76 9.41
N ALA A 195 -5.73 15.42 10.34
CA ALA A 195 -7.15 15.23 10.50
C ALA A 195 -7.89 15.60 9.21
N LEU A 196 -8.86 14.76 8.83
CA LEU A 196 -9.68 15.00 7.66
C LEU A 196 -10.58 16.24 7.86
N PRO A 197 -10.96 16.94 6.78
CA PRO A 197 -12.01 17.94 6.86
C PRO A 197 -13.33 17.30 7.31
N LYS A 198 -14.22 18.11 7.90
CA LYS A 198 -15.56 17.66 8.35
C LYS A 198 -16.36 16.91 7.28
N LYS A 199 -16.13 17.25 6.00
CA LYS A 199 -16.72 16.57 4.84
C LYS A 199 -15.60 16.32 3.83
N THR A 200 -15.37 15.05 3.49
CA THR A 200 -14.39 14.64 2.46
C THR A 200 -15.04 14.53 1.08
N LYS A 201 -16.31 14.10 1.01
CA LYS A 201 -17.08 14.07 -0.25
C LYS A 201 -17.15 15.47 -0.85
N ASN A 202 -16.77 15.62 -2.12
CA ASN A 202 -16.66 16.89 -2.84
C ASN A 202 -15.73 17.92 -2.17
N ALA A 203 -14.70 17.46 -1.44
CA ALA A 203 -13.75 18.34 -0.76
C ALA A 203 -12.82 19.11 -1.71
N LEU A 204 -12.70 18.69 -2.97
CA LEU A 204 -11.95 19.40 -4.02
C LEU A 204 -12.85 20.11 -5.04
N ASP A 205 -14.17 19.92 -4.95
CA ASP A 205 -15.15 20.55 -5.84
C ASP A 205 -15.14 22.09 -5.68
N GLY A 206 -14.66 22.77 -6.73
CA GLY A 206 -14.52 24.22 -6.83
C GLY A 206 -13.09 24.74 -6.57
N SER A 207 -12.71 25.79 -7.30
CA SER A 207 -11.34 26.33 -7.33
C SER A 207 -10.79 26.79 -5.96
N LYS A 208 -11.65 27.36 -5.09
CA LYS A 208 -11.25 27.77 -3.74
C LYS A 208 -10.84 26.57 -2.87
N LYS A 209 -11.60 25.47 -2.94
CA LYS A 209 -11.30 24.26 -2.17
C LYS A 209 -10.07 23.54 -2.72
N ALA A 210 -9.96 23.44 -4.04
CA ALA A 210 -8.77 22.90 -4.70
C ALA A 210 -7.49 23.67 -4.31
N LYS A 211 -7.56 25.01 -4.18
CA LYS A 211 -6.45 25.82 -3.65
C LYS A 211 -6.09 25.49 -2.20
N LYS A 212 -7.07 25.22 -1.33
CA LYS A 212 -6.87 24.91 0.09
C LYS A 212 -6.12 23.59 0.31
N TYR A 213 -6.44 22.58 -0.50
CA TYR A 213 -5.88 21.23 -0.39
C TYR A 213 -4.83 20.89 -1.46
N GLY A 214 -4.37 21.89 -2.22
CA GLY A 214 -3.34 21.71 -3.23
C GLY A 214 -2.03 21.18 -2.65
N SER A 215 -1.30 20.44 -3.48
CA SER A 215 0.05 19.95 -3.19
C SER A 215 1.08 21.00 -3.53
N CYS A 216 1.92 21.32 -2.56
CA CYS A 216 2.99 22.29 -2.69
C CYS A 216 4.27 21.73 -2.05
N VAL A 217 5.45 22.24 -2.44
CA VAL A 217 6.73 21.76 -1.92
C VAL A 217 7.53 22.95 -1.40
N ARG A 218 8.05 22.84 -0.18
CA ARG A 218 8.91 23.86 0.43
C ARG A 218 10.38 23.71 0.05
N GLY A 219 10.85 22.46 -0.03
CA GLY A 219 12.26 22.12 -0.22
C GLY A 219 12.65 21.90 -1.68
N ASP A 220 13.47 20.88 -1.90
CA ASP A 220 13.95 20.48 -3.22
C ASP A 220 12.83 19.80 -4.02
N ILE A 221 12.50 20.36 -5.17
CA ILE A 221 11.46 19.82 -6.05
C ILE A 221 11.85 18.49 -6.68
N ARG A 222 13.16 18.20 -6.82
CA ARG A 222 13.66 16.95 -7.42
C ARG A 222 13.28 15.72 -6.60
N THR A 223 13.08 15.90 -5.29
CA THR A 223 12.69 14.83 -4.36
C THR A 223 11.30 15.05 -3.77
N ALA A 224 10.63 16.15 -4.10
CA ALA A 224 9.43 16.62 -3.42
C ALA A 224 9.60 16.76 -1.90
N ALA A 225 10.84 16.95 -1.43
CA ALA A 225 11.13 17.01 0.01
C ALA A 225 10.43 18.20 0.66
N GLY A 226 9.71 17.96 1.75
CA GLY A 226 8.91 18.98 2.40
C GLY A 226 7.64 19.35 1.62
N THR A 227 7.00 18.33 1.02
CA THR A 227 5.62 18.45 0.53
C THR A 227 4.70 18.98 1.64
N VAL A 228 3.76 19.86 1.32
CA VAL A 228 2.87 20.55 2.25
C VAL A 228 1.57 20.96 1.54
N LEU A 229 0.54 21.27 2.32
CA LEU A 229 -0.62 22.00 1.80
C LEU A 229 -0.19 23.39 1.31
N CYS A 230 -0.74 23.83 0.18
CA CYS A 230 -0.46 25.16 -0.39
C CYS A 230 -0.88 26.36 0.48
N THR A 231 -1.62 26.13 1.58
CA THR A 231 -1.89 27.14 2.61
C THR A 231 -0.69 27.41 3.54
N LYS A 232 0.37 26.60 3.43
CA LYS A 232 1.64 26.80 4.13
C LYS A 232 2.66 27.41 3.17
N LYS A 233 3.68 28.07 3.71
CA LYS A 233 4.83 28.56 2.93
C LYS A 233 5.47 27.43 2.12
N HIS A 234 5.63 27.66 0.82
CA HIS A 234 6.16 26.74 -0.17
C HIS A 234 7.01 27.49 -1.21
N ARG A 235 7.69 26.78 -2.11
CA ARG A 235 8.41 27.38 -3.25
C ARG A 235 7.91 26.87 -4.59
N TRP A 236 7.09 25.84 -4.53
CA TRP A 236 6.60 25.11 -5.68
C TRP A 236 5.15 24.73 -5.43
N ARG A 237 4.34 24.84 -6.47
CA ARG A 237 2.94 24.47 -6.46
C ARG A 237 2.66 23.46 -7.56
N ALA A 238 1.98 22.37 -7.24
CA ALA A 238 1.48 21.44 -8.23
C ALA A 238 0.40 22.13 -9.07
N VAL A 239 0.53 22.06 -10.39
CA VAL A 239 -0.37 22.75 -11.33
C VAL A 239 -0.99 21.83 -12.37
N ASP A 240 -0.35 20.70 -12.64
CA ASP A 240 -0.84 19.71 -13.58
C ASP A 240 -0.26 18.32 -13.26
N ALA A 241 -0.82 17.27 -13.87
CA ALA A 241 -0.36 15.90 -13.75
C ALA A 241 -0.38 15.19 -15.10
N ILE A 242 0.69 14.45 -15.37
CA ILE A 242 0.93 13.77 -16.65
C ILE A 242 0.75 12.27 -16.47
N LYS A 243 -0.17 11.68 -17.23
CA LYS A 243 -0.27 10.23 -17.33
C LYS A 243 0.88 9.69 -18.19
N LEU A 244 1.71 8.84 -17.59
CA LEU A 244 2.93 8.29 -18.16
C LEU A 244 2.78 6.86 -18.71
N GLY A 245 1.64 6.20 -18.44
CA GLY A 245 1.40 4.86 -18.96
C GLY A 245 0.03 4.31 -18.60
N SER A 246 -0.24 3.11 -19.10
CA SER A 246 -1.42 2.33 -18.75
C SER A 246 -1.13 1.34 -17.61
N GLY A 247 -2.18 0.75 -17.04
CA GLY A 247 -2.05 -0.16 -15.88
C GLY A 247 -1.29 -1.46 -16.15
N LYS A 248 -1.00 -1.81 -17.40
CA LYS A 248 -0.19 -2.99 -17.79
C LYS A 248 1.18 -2.63 -18.38
N ALA A 249 1.47 -1.35 -18.57
CA ALA A 249 2.71 -0.91 -19.18
C ALA A 249 3.92 -1.29 -18.28
N LYS A 250 4.98 -1.79 -18.91
CA LYS A 250 6.30 -1.97 -18.27
C LYS A 250 6.87 -0.60 -17.88
N PHE A 251 7.74 -0.57 -16.88
CA PHE A 251 8.42 0.65 -16.48
C PHE A 251 9.31 1.13 -17.65
N PRO A 252 9.08 2.33 -18.23
CA PRO A 252 9.81 2.79 -19.41
C PRO A 252 11.31 3.01 -19.15
N GLY A 253 11.70 3.17 -17.88
CA GLY A 253 13.04 3.58 -17.51
C GLY A 253 13.07 5.04 -17.07
N ARG A 254 14.07 5.38 -16.25
CA ARG A 254 14.16 6.72 -15.64
C ARG A 254 14.39 7.82 -16.68
N LYS A 255 15.24 7.56 -17.68
CA LYS A 255 15.60 8.53 -18.72
C LYS A 255 14.37 8.94 -19.55
N ASP A 256 13.56 7.97 -19.96
CA ASP A 256 12.38 8.21 -20.81
C ASP A 256 11.28 8.93 -20.04
N ILE A 257 11.05 8.56 -18.78
CA ILE A 257 10.13 9.26 -17.89
C ILE A 257 10.58 10.72 -17.69
N GLN A 258 11.87 10.96 -17.39
CA GLN A 258 12.38 12.31 -17.18
C GLN A 258 12.30 13.15 -18.45
N GLY A 259 12.56 12.57 -19.63
CA GLY A 259 12.36 13.22 -20.92
C GLY A 259 10.90 13.65 -21.11
N THR A 260 9.98 12.70 -20.95
CA THR A 260 8.53 12.96 -21.06
C THR A 260 8.05 14.04 -20.09
N MET A 261 8.50 13.99 -18.84
CA MET A 261 8.10 14.95 -17.82
C MET A 261 8.66 16.35 -18.08
N ARG A 262 9.93 16.47 -18.50
CA ARG A 262 10.53 17.75 -18.86
C ARG A 262 9.74 18.44 -19.97
N ASP A 263 9.43 17.71 -21.04
CA ASP A 263 8.76 18.27 -22.20
C ASP A 263 7.31 18.66 -21.88
N LYS A 264 6.55 17.75 -21.25
CA LYS A 264 5.13 17.98 -20.93
C LYS A 264 4.93 19.00 -19.81
N CYS A 265 5.73 18.97 -18.75
CA CYS A 265 5.57 19.92 -17.65
C CYS A 265 6.00 21.34 -18.03
N GLY A 266 6.97 21.51 -18.94
CA GLY A 266 7.29 22.83 -19.47
C GLY A 266 6.07 23.47 -20.16
N GLY A 267 5.35 22.72 -20.98
CA GLY A 267 4.10 23.17 -21.61
C GLY A 267 2.99 23.45 -20.60
N ALA A 268 2.75 22.52 -19.67
CA ALA A 268 1.70 22.64 -18.66
C ALA A 268 1.91 23.87 -17.75
N VAL A 269 3.13 24.07 -17.26
CA VAL A 269 3.45 25.21 -16.38
C VAL A 269 3.38 26.54 -17.14
N ARG A 270 3.85 26.59 -18.40
CA ARG A 270 3.67 27.78 -19.24
C ARG A 270 2.20 28.14 -19.40
N SER A 271 1.36 27.16 -19.72
CA SER A 271 -0.08 27.35 -19.89
C SER A 271 -0.74 27.82 -18.59
N TRP A 272 -0.32 27.27 -17.45
CA TRP A 272 -0.82 27.68 -16.14
C TRP A 272 -0.42 29.11 -15.75
N LEU A 273 0.81 29.51 -16.06
CA LEU A 273 1.30 30.88 -15.82
C LEU A 273 0.71 31.91 -16.78
N GLY A 274 0.24 31.48 -17.96
CA GLY A 274 -0.21 32.38 -19.02
C GLY A 274 0.89 33.31 -19.55
N THR A 275 2.16 32.88 -19.46
CA THR A 275 3.32 33.72 -19.81
C THR A 275 4.04 33.24 -21.07
N ARG A 276 4.71 34.17 -21.74
CA ARG A 276 5.68 33.91 -22.82
C ARG A 276 7.13 34.09 -22.36
N GLU A 277 7.33 34.63 -21.16
CA GLU A 277 8.65 34.86 -20.58
C GLU A 277 9.33 33.56 -20.15
N ALA A 278 10.61 33.64 -19.80
CA ALA A 278 11.31 32.54 -19.16
C ALA A 278 10.70 32.25 -17.77
N PHE A 279 10.55 30.97 -17.43
CA PHE A 279 10.03 30.53 -16.15
C PHE A 279 10.76 29.29 -15.66
N GLU A 280 10.68 29.06 -14.36
CA GLU A 280 11.18 27.84 -13.72
C GLU A 280 10.03 26.87 -13.45
N TYR A 281 10.28 25.59 -13.73
CA TYR A 281 9.36 24.51 -13.41
C TYR A 281 10.12 23.31 -12.85
N GLY A 282 9.41 22.50 -12.09
CA GLY A 282 9.90 21.22 -11.59
C GLY A 282 8.88 20.12 -11.83
N TYR A 283 9.31 18.89 -11.61
CA TYR A 283 8.41 17.74 -11.71
C TYR A 283 8.85 16.61 -10.79
N VAL A 284 7.86 15.81 -10.39
CA VAL A 284 8.06 14.57 -9.67
C VAL A 284 7.49 13.45 -10.52
N SER A 285 8.23 12.35 -10.63
CA SER A 285 7.84 11.23 -11.48
C SER A 285 7.91 9.91 -10.72
N PRO A 286 7.11 8.90 -11.08
CA PRO A 286 7.15 7.59 -10.45
C PRO A 286 8.54 6.94 -10.56
N SER A 287 9.03 6.40 -9.45
CA SER A 287 10.15 5.47 -9.44
C SER A 287 9.72 4.09 -9.96
N LYS A 288 10.68 3.21 -10.29
CA LYS A 288 10.40 1.80 -10.63
C LYS A 288 9.57 1.11 -9.55
N TYR A 289 9.85 1.43 -8.27
CA TYR A 289 9.10 0.92 -7.13
C TYR A 289 7.64 1.37 -7.13
N SER A 290 7.37 2.68 -7.23
CA SER A 290 5.99 3.19 -7.30
C SER A 290 5.25 2.72 -8.56
N TRP A 291 5.97 2.52 -9.67
CA TRP A 291 5.41 1.93 -10.89
C TRP A 291 5.00 0.47 -10.67
N GLY A 292 5.77 -0.30 -9.90
CA GLY A 292 5.39 -1.63 -9.43
C GLY A 292 4.06 -1.61 -8.67
N LYS A 293 3.83 -0.59 -7.84
CA LYS A 293 2.58 -0.35 -7.09
C LYS A 293 1.45 0.28 -7.91
N GLY A 294 1.60 0.36 -9.23
CA GLY A 294 0.58 0.86 -10.14
C GLY A 294 0.53 2.39 -10.31
N GLU A 295 1.43 3.18 -9.72
CA GLU A 295 1.49 4.62 -9.96
C GLU A 295 1.90 4.89 -11.41
N ARG A 296 1.13 5.73 -12.11
CA ARG A 296 1.31 6.03 -13.55
C ARG A 296 1.30 7.52 -13.85
N TRP A 297 1.28 8.37 -12.83
CA TRP A 297 1.22 9.81 -12.98
C TRP A 297 2.49 10.47 -12.47
N GLY A 298 3.00 11.44 -13.23
CA GLY A 298 3.93 12.43 -12.72
C GLY A 298 3.20 13.74 -12.44
N THR A 299 3.74 14.56 -11.55
CA THR A 299 3.16 15.86 -11.18
C THR A 299 4.08 16.99 -11.61
N CYS A 300 3.51 18.02 -12.23
CA CYS A 300 4.20 19.23 -12.69
C CYS A 300 4.04 20.34 -11.67
N PHE A 301 5.13 21.09 -11.43
CA PHE A 301 5.18 22.14 -10.44
C PHE A 301 5.67 23.46 -11.03
N ALA A 302 4.93 24.53 -10.75
CA ALA A 302 5.35 25.90 -11.01
C ALA A 302 6.11 26.45 -9.80
N LYS A 303 7.19 27.20 -10.04
CA LYS A 303 7.86 27.96 -8.97
C LYS A 303 6.96 29.09 -8.49
N THR A 304 6.81 29.25 -7.18
CA THR A 304 6.05 30.33 -6.55
C THR A 304 6.99 31.37 -5.95
N LYS A 305 6.46 32.57 -5.71
CA LYS A 305 7.23 33.73 -5.21
C LYS A 305 7.17 33.89 -3.67
N ASP A 306 6.75 32.86 -2.92
CA ASP A 306 6.50 32.96 -1.46
C ASP A 306 7.62 33.63 -0.66
#